data_AF-A0A5P9J5F5-F1
#
_entry.id   AF-A0A5P9J5F5-F1
#
_cell.length_a   1.000
_cell.length_b   1.000
_cell.length_c   1.000
_cell.angle_alpha   90.00
_cell.angle_beta   90.00
_cell.angle_gamma   90.00
#
_symmetry.space_group_name_H-M   'P 1'
#
loop_
_entity.id
_entity.type
_entity.pdbx_description
1 polymer ?
#
loop_
_entity_poly.entity_id
_entity_poly.type
_entity_poly.pdbx_seq_one_letter_code
_entity_poly.pdbx_strand_id
1 'polypeptide(L)'
;MNTVVYYLSYYSEQQGFLFPNELPKNYYSPGLFLVEPNENGTFSYGYTFDAMDNGSRISLKLIRANEDDPSSTLYVVRTKNYGSFFFNLESINQRIRYIGGNPKLENHNPMAVAMTTDADKLERVCKNYNFYFIGNTLNEEDL
;
A
#
# COMPACT_ATOMS: atom_id res chain seq x y z
N MET A 1 -15.40 1.29 -4.64
CA MET A 1 -14.46 0.68 -3.67
C MET A 1 -13.09 0.67 -4.29
N ASN A 2 -12.11 1.22 -3.59
CA ASN A 2 -10.75 1.33 -4.10
C ASN A 2 -9.96 0.06 -3.76
N THR A 3 -9.74 -0.79 -4.74
CA THR A 3 -8.92 -2.01 -4.61
C THR A 3 -7.48 -1.71 -4.98
N VAL A 4 -6.88 -0.74 -4.29
CA VAL A 4 -5.54 -0.23 -4.56
C VAL A 4 -4.74 -0.16 -3.26
N VAL A 5 -3.43 -0.40 -3.35
CA VAL A 5 -2.48 -0.16 -2.27
C VAL A 5 -1.94 1.26 -2.40
N TYR A 6 -2.22 2.11 -1.41
CA TYR A 6 -1.73 3.48 -1.32
C TYR A 6 -0.35 3.55 -0.70
N TYR A 7 0.42 4.58 -1.04
CA TYR A 7 1.63 4.94 -0.30
C TYR A 7 1.41 6.26 0.44
N LEU A 8 1.23 6.16 1.75
CA LEU A 8 0.83 7.27 2.63
C LEU A 8 1.80 7.41 3.79
N SER A 9 2.02 8.64 4.25
CA SER A 9 2.90 8.95 5.35
C SER A 9 2.10 9.36 6.59
N TYR A 10 2.56 8.96 7.77
CA TYR A 10 1.89 9.32 9.02
C TYR A 10 2.33 10.71 9.50
N TYR A 11 1.37 11.61 9.66
CA TYR A 11 1.57 12.95 10.19
C TYR A 11 1.15 13.00 11.65
N SER A 12 2.14 13.01 12.55
CA SER A 12 1.91 12.87 13.99
C SER A 12 1.23 14.08 14.63
N GLU A 13 1.41 15.28 14.08
CA GLU A 13 0.84 16.52 14.65
C GLU A 13 -0.69 16.54 14.57
N GLN A 14 -1.26 15.93 13.53
CA GLN A 14 -2.72 15.82 13.33
C GLN A 14 -3.24 14.38 13.46
N GLN A 15 -2.36 13.42 13.77
CA GLN A 15 -2.68 12.00 13.94
C GLN A 15 -3.42 11.38 12.75
N GLY A 16 -2.91 11.58 11.54
CA GLY A 16 -3.53 11.05 10.32
C GLY A 16 -2.52 10.72 9.22
N PHE A 17 -3.03 10.23 8.10
CA PHE A 17 -2.26 9.93 6.91
C PHE A 17 -2.42 11.00 5.85
N LEU A 18 -1.32 11.27 5.17
CA LEU A 18 -1.22 12.20 4.05
C LEU A 18 -0.46 11.54 2.91
N PHE A 19 -0.71 11.94 1.67
CA PHE A 19 0.25 11.62 0.61
C PHE A 19 1.57 12.35 0.87
N PRO A 20 2.72 11.80 0.44
CA PRO A 20 4.01 12.43 0.67
C PRO A 20 4.10 13.88 0.16
N ASN A 21 3.39 14.22 -0.92
CA ASN A 21 3.33 15.57 -1.48
C ASN A 21 2.45 16.55 -0.68
N GLU A 22 1.62 16.05 0.24
CA GLU A 22 0.77 16.86 1.12
C GLU A 22 1.45 17.15 2.47
N LEU A 23 2.57 16.49 2.76
CA LEU A 23 3.35 16.76 3.97
C LEU A 23 3.96 18.16 3.95
N PRO A 24 4.16 18.80 5.13
CA PRO A 24 4.93 20.03 5.21
C PRO A 24 6.34 19.85 4.62
N LYS A 25 6.85 20.87 3.91
CA LYS A 25 8.13 20.79 3.17
C LYS A 25 9.34 20.32 4.00
N ASN A 26 9.33 20.59 5.31
CA ASN A 26 10.42 20.25 6.22
C ASN A 26 10.08 19.06 7.14
N TYR A 27 9.05 18.29 6.80
CA TYR A 27 8.61 17.14 7.58
C TYR A 27 9.01 15.85 6.88
N TYR A 28 9.67 14.96 7.61
CA TYR A 28 10.01 13.63 7.14
C TYR A 28 9.17 12.60 7.89
N SER A 29 8.44 11.77 7.14
CA SER A 29 7.88 10.53 7.64
C SER A 29 8.10 9.45 6.58
N PRO A 30 8.53 8.24 6.97
CA PRO A 30 8.47 7.08 6.10
C PRO A 30 7.03 6.87 5.61
N GLY A 31 6.88 6.43 4.36
CA GLY A 31 5.59 6.01 3.85
C GLY A 31 5.31 4.56 4.18
N LEU A 32 4.03 4.26 4.35
CA LEU A 32 3.48 2.95 4.58
C LEU A 32 2.58 2.58 3.41
N PHE A 33 2.52 1.28 3.12
CA PHE A 33 1.56 0.75 2.18
C PHE A 33 0.22 0.53 2.89
N LEU A 34 -0.80 1.26 2.48
CA LEU A 34 -2.12 1.21 3.10
C LEU A 34 -3.19 0.73 2.12
N VAL A 35 -4.17 -0.01 2.63
CA VAL A 35 -5.34 -0.46 1.87
C VAL A 35 -6.62 -0.07 2.59
N GLU A 36 -7.70 0.07 1.83
CA GLU A 36 -9.04 0.20 2.41
C GLU A 36 -9.68 -1.20 2.56
N PRO A 37 -10.06 -1.60 3.79
CA PRO A 37 -10.98 -2.71 3.99
C PRO A 37 -12.37 -2.38 3.41
N ASN A 38 -13.16 -3.44 3.21
CA ASN A 38 -14.58 -3.33 2.91
C ASN A 38 -15.33 -2.73 4.10
N GLU A 39 -16.56 -2.24 3.87
CA GLU A 39 -17.40 -1.60 4.90
C GLU A 39 -17.66 -2.50 6.12
N ASN A 40 -17.67 -3.83 5.93
CA ASN A 40 -17.83 -4.81 7.00
C ASN A 40 -16.52 -5.15 7.74
N GLY A 41 -15.42 -4.43 7.46
CA GLY A 41 -14.09 -4.65 8.04
C GLY A 41 -13.29 -5.80 7.43
N THR A 42 -13.83 -6.52 6.44
CA THR A 42 -13.09 -7.59 5.74
C THR A 42 -12.18 -7.03 4.64
N PHE A 43 -11.13 -7.74 4.29
CA PHE A 43 -10.27 -7.35 3.17
C PHE A 43 -10.80 -7.86 1.84
N SER A 44 -10.63 -7.06 0.78
CA SER A 44 -10.91 -7.49 -0.60
C SER A 44 -10.01 -8.66 -0.99
N TYR A 45 -10.47 -9.49 -1.94
CA TYR A 45 -9.69 -10.64 -2.42
C TYR A 45 -8.31 -10.24 -2.97
N GLY A 46 -8.24 -9.09 -3.63
CA GLY A 46 -6.97 -8.55 -4.09
C GLY A 46 -7.00 -7.05 -4.31
N TYR A 47 -5.80 -6.50 -4.33
CA TYR A 47 -5.50 -5.09 -4.51
C TYR A 47 -4.53 -4.92 -5.68
N THR A 48 -4.63 -3.80 -6.39
CA THR A 48 -3.62 -3.37 -7.34
C THR A 48 -2.49 -2.71 -6.57
N PHE A 49 -1.27 -3.18 -6.79
CA PHE A 49 -0.08 -2.71 -6.09
C PHE A 49 0.97 -2.29 -7.12
N ASP A 50 1.18 -0.99 -7.24
CA ASP A 50 2.12 -0.44 -8.19
C ASP A 50 3.56 -0.59 -7.70
N ALA A 51 4.44 -0.90 -8.64
CA ALA A 51 5.88 -1.05 -8.46
C ALA A 51 6.63 -0.36 -9.60
N MET A 52 7.89 -0.04 -9.34
CA MET A 52 8.86 0.29 -10.39
C MET A 52 9.64 -0.96 -10.73
N ASP A 53 9.75 -1.26 -12.01
CA ASP A 53 10.58 -2.32 -12.56
C ASP A 53 11.55 -1.69 -13.57
N ASN A 54 12.81 -1.58 -13.17
CA ASN A 54 13.88 -0.99 -13.97
C ASN A 54 13.52 0.38 -14.59
N GLY A 55 12.96 1.28 -13.77
CA GLY A 55 12.58 2.63 -14.19
C GLY A 55 11.22 2.73 -14.89
N SER A 56 10.51 1.63 -15.11
CA SER A 56 9.15 1.63 -15.64
C SER A 56 8.13 1.32 -14.55
N ARG A 57 7.06 2.10 -14.45
CA ARG A 57 5.95 1.79 -13.55
C ARG A 57 5.16 0.60 -14.09
N ILE A 58 4.90 -0.38 -13.24
CA ILE A 58 4.06 -1.53 -13.52
C ILE A 58 3.02 -1.72 -12.41
N SER A 59 1.86 -2.29 -12.76
CA SER A 59 0.82 -2.62 -11.80
C SER A 59 0.79 -4.13 -11.57
N LEU A 60 0.98 -4.54 -10.32
CA LEU A 60 0.92 -5.93 -9.89
C LEU A 60 -0.36 -6.19 -9.09
N LYS A 61 -0.64 -7.46 -8.78
CA LYS A 61 -1.76 -7.86 -7.93
C LYS A 61 -1.24 -8.39 -6.60
N LEU A 62 -1.69 -7.77 -5.52
CA LEU A 62 -1.59 -8.27 -4.16
C LEU A 62 -2.84 -9.10 -3.89
N ILE A 63 -2.72 -10.43 -3.87
CA ILE A 63 -3.85 -11.35 -3.80
C ILE A 63 -3.78 -12.15 -2.51
N ARG A 64 -4.93 -12.46 -1.90
CA ARG A 64 -5.00 -13.32 -0.73
C ARG A 64 -4.31 -14.66 -1.00
N ALA A 65 -3.42 -15.08 -0.10
CA ALA A 65 -2.61 -16.28 -0.30
C ALA A 65 -3.42 -17.57 -0.09
N ASN A 66 -4.36 -17.57 0.86
CA ASN A 66 -5.32 -18.65 1.07
C ASN A 66 -6.68 -18.24 0.48
N GLU A 67 -7.02 -18.77 -0.69
CA GLU A 67 -8.25 -18.40 -1.40
C GLU A 67 -9.51 -18.95 -0.71
N ASP A 68 -9.37 -20.09 0.00
CA ASP A 68 -10.47 -20.78 0.68
C ASP A 68 -10.86 -20.15 2.03
N ASP A 69 -10.03 -19.24 2.56
CA ASP A 69 -10.26 -18.55 3.82
C ASP A 69 -10.45 -17.04 3.61
N PRO A 70 -11.70 -16.55 3.55
CA PRO A 70 -12.00 -15.13 3.40
C PRO A 70 -11.48 -14.24 4.54
N SER A 71 -11.15 -14.82 5.70
CA SER A 71 -10.61 -14.11 6.85
C SER A 71 -9.09 -14.00 6.87
N SER A 72 -8.40 -14.71 5.96
CA SER A 72 -6.95 -14.67 5.87
C SER A 72 -6.45 -13.27 5.53
N THR A 73 -5.47 -12.82 6.30
CA THR A 73 -4.78 -11.53 6.14
C THR A 73 -3.43 -11.66 5.45
N LEU A 74 -3.02 -12.88 5.07
CA LEU A 74 -1.78 -13.10 4.33
C LEU A 74 -2.05 -12.95 2.83
N TYR A 75 -1.30 -12.06 2.20
CA TYR A 75 -1.39 -11.74 0.79
C TYR A 75 -0.04 -11.95 0.11
N VAL A 76 -0.07 -12.15 -1.19
CA VAL A 76 1.09 -12.40 -2.02
C VAL A 76 1.04 -11.56 -3.29
N VAL A 77 2.17 -10.94 -3.62
CA VAL A 77 2.44 -10.40 -4.95
C VAL A 77 3.33 -11.39 -5.69
N ARG A 78 2.87 -11.88 -6.84
CA ARG A 78 3.67 -12.75 -7.70
C ARG A 78 4.24 -11.94 -8.86
N THR A 79 5.55 -11.96 -9.02
CA THR A 79 6.25 -11.31 -10.13
C THR A 79 6.76 -12.36 -11.11
N LYS A 80 6.96 -11.95 -12.38
CA LYS A 80 7.51 -12.84 -13.41
C LYS A 80 8.98 -13.20 -13.17
N ASN A 81 9.77 -12.23 -12.70
CA ASN A 81 11.24 -12.33 -12.68
C ASN A 81 11.85 -12.40 -11.26
N TYR A 82 11.11 -12.00 -10.22
CA TYR A 82 11.65 -11.82 -8.86
C TYR A 82 11.00 -12.76 -7.83
N GLY A 83 10.16 -13.69 -8.30
CA GLY A 83 9.38 -14.61 -7.48
C GLY A 83 8.23 -13.91 -6.75
N SER A 84 7.88 -14.43 -5.58
CA SER A 84 6.72 -13.96 -4.79
C SER A 84 7.14 -13.14 -3.57
N PHE A 85 6.34 -12.14 -3.20
CA PHE A 85 6.53 -11.32 -2.01
C PHE A 85 5.27 -11.38 -1.16
N PHE A 86 5.42 -11.71 0.11
CA PHE A 86 4.31 -11.86 1.02
C PHE A 86 4.13 -10.61 1.90
N PHE A 87 2.86 -10.30 2.18
CA PHE A 87 2.43 -9.17 3.00
C PHE A 87 1.29 -9.59 3.92
N ASN A 88 1.35 -9.22 5.19
CA ASN A 88 0.23 -9.31 6.10
C ASN A 88 -0.54 -7.99 6.10
N LEU A 89 -1.86 -8.07 5.97
CA LEU A 89 -2.76 -6.93 6.16
C LEU A 89 -3.14 -6.82 7.64
N GLU A 90 -2.79 -5.70 8.25
CA GLU A 90 -3.04 -5.46 9.68
C GLU A 90 -3.93 -4.23 9.86
N SER A 91 -5.02 -4.40 10.61
CA SER A 91 -5.85 -3.27 11.00
C SER A 91 -5.07 -2.36 11.93
N ILE A 92 -5.02 -1.08 11.61
CA ILE A 92 -4.48 -0.04 12.48
C ILE A 92 -5.59 0.60 13.32
N ASN A 93 -5.24 1.48 14.25
CA ASN A 93 -6.21 2.21 15.05
C ASN A 93 -7.21 2.94 14.13
N GLN A 94 -8.49 2.56 14.21
CA GLN A 94 -9.57 3.07 13.34
C GLN A 94 -9.84 4.57 13.49
N ARG A 95 -9.27 5.23 14.51
CA ARG A 95 -9.29 6.68 14.66
C ARG A 95 -8.32 7.39 13.72
N ILE A 96 -7.28 6.70 13.25
CA ILE A 96 -6.30 7.23 12.32
C ILE A 96 -6.86 7.05 10.90
N ARG A 97 -6.94 8.16 10.17
CA ARG A 97 -7.57 8.25 8.84
C ARG A 97 -6.70 9.06 7.90
N TYR A 98 -7.04 9.05 6.62
CA TYR A 98 -6.50 10.03 5.69
C TYR A 98 -7.10 11.40 6.04
N ILE A 99 -6.25 12.41 6.12
CA ILE A 99 -6.59 13.78 6.54
C ILE A 99 -6.20 14.81 5.47
N GLY A 100 -5.84 14.34 4.28
CA GLY A 100 -5.42 15.20 3.17
C GLY A 100 -6.59 15.75 2.38
N GLY A 101 -6.26 16.52 1.34
CA GLY A 101 -7.21 17.24 0.50
C GLY A 101 -7.60 16.50 -0.78
N ASN A 102 -7.13 15.26 -1.00
CA ASN A 102 -7.43 14.54 -2.23
C ASN A 102 -8.91 14.12 -2.29
N PRO A 103 -9.70 14.63 -3.26
CA PRO A 103 -11.14 14.38 -3.31
C PRO A 103 -11.49 12.91 -3.57
N LYS A 104 -10.57 12.12 -4.15
CA LYS A 104 -10.76 10.67 -4.35
C LYS A 104 -10.80 9.88 -3.03
N LEU A 105 -10.40 10.49 -1.91
CA LEU A 105 -10.38 9.89 -0.57
C LEU A 105 -11.29 10.61 0.43
N GLU A 106 -12.18 11.51 0.01
CA GLU A 106 -13.04 12.29 0.93
C GLU A 106 -13.92 11.40 1.84
N ASN A 107 -14.37 10.25 1.33
CA ASN A 107 -15.25 9.30 2.03
C ASN A 107 -14.61 7.92 2.22
N HIS A 108 -13.30 7.88 2.49
CA HIS A 108 -12.56 6.64 2.62
C HIS A 108 -12.89 5.86 3.91
N ASN A 109 -12.75 4.54 3.88
CA ASN A 109 -12.87 3.70 5.07
C ASN A 109 -11.59 3.76 5.93
N PRO A 110 -11.65 3.44 7.25
CA PRO A 110 -10.45 3.29 8.07
C PRO A 110 -9.46 2.35 7.39
N MET A 111 -8.21 2.80 7.26
CA MET A 111 -7.20 2.08 6.49
C MET A 111 -6.60 0.92 7.29
N ALA A 112 -5.95 0.00 6.60
CA ALA A 112 -5.11 -1.06 7.15
C ALA A 112 -3.74 -1.02 6.49
N VAL A 113 -2.72 -1.53 7.17
CA VAL A 113 -1.34 -1.54 6.67
C VAL A 113 -0.99 -2.88 6.03
N ALA A 114 -0.27 -2.83 4.90
CA ALA A 114 0.33 -3.99 4.26
C ALA A 114 1.79 -4.13 4.70
N MET A 115 2.03 -4.99 5.68
CA MET A 115 3.35 -5.25 6.27
C MET A 115 4.04 -6.38 5.52
N THR A 116 5.22 -6.14 4.96
CA THR A 116 5.97 -7.22 4.30
C THR A 116 6.46 -8.25 5.31
N THR A 117 6.39 -9.53 4.94
CA THR A 117 7.04 -10.61 5.70
C THR A 117 8.42 -10.97 5.14
N ASP A 118 8.81 -10.36 4.01
CA ASP A 118 9.99 -10.70 3.21
C ASP A 118 10.94 -9.50 3.04
N ALA A 119 11.16 -8.71 4.10
CA ALA A 119 11.92 -7.46 4.05
C ALA A 119 13.32 -7.63 3.41
N ASP A 120 14.08 -8.66 3.82
CA ASP A 120 15.42 -8.95 3.28
C ASP A 120 15.40 -9.25 1.79
N LYS A 121 14.34 -9.92 1.31
CA LYS A 121 14.17 -10.22 -0.11
C LYS A 121 13.86 -8.96 -0.89
N LEU A 122 12.99 -8.09 -0.37
CA LEU A 122 12.68 -6.81 -1.00
C LEU A 122 13.94 -5.95 -1.13
N GLU A 123 14.73 -5.85 -0.06
CA GLU A 123 15.98 -5.09 -0.08
C GLU A 123 16.96 -5.65 -1.12
N ARG A 124 17.16 -6.97 -1.14
CA ARG A 124 18.03 -7.63 -2.13
C ARG A 124 17.56 -7.41 -3.56
N VAL A 125 16.26 -7.52 -3.83
CA VAL A 125 15.71 -7.34 -5.17
C VAL A 125 15.81 -5.88 -5.61
N CYS A 126 15.51 -4.94 -4.73
CA CYS A 126 15.68 -3.51 -4.98
C CYS A 126 17.13 -3.19 -5.38
N LYS A 127 18.09 -3.65 -4.59
CA LYS A 127 19.52 -3.40 -4.82
C LYS A 127 20.05 -4.01 -6.12
N ASN A 128 19.61 -5.22 -6.46
CA ASN A 128 20.18 -5.98 -7.57
C ASN A 128 19.47 -5.76 -8.91
N TYR A 129 18.17 -5.43 -8.89
CA TYR A 129 17.33 -5.41 -10.08
C TYR A 129 16.56 -4.09 -10.27
N ASN A 130 16.76 -3.10 -9.39
CA ASN A 130 16.03 -1.82 -9.44
C ASN A 130 14.51 -2.03 -9.48
N PHE A 131 14.03 -3.01 -8.70
CA PHE A 131 12.62 -3.32 -8.54
C PHE A 131 12.15 -3.00 -7.12
N TYR A 132 11.13 -2.15 -6.99
CA TYR A 132 10.59 -1.76 -5.69
C TYR A 132 9.12 -1.36 -5.78
N PHE A 133 8.36 -1.65 -4.73
CA PHE A 133 6.97 -1.23 -4.61
C PHE A 133 6.89 0.26 -4.33
N ILE A 134 5.94 0.94 -4.98
CA ILE A 134 5.72 2.39 -4.81
C ILE A 134 4.33 2.72 -4.31
N GLY A 135 3.37 1.79 -4.41
CA GLY A 135 1.97 2.07 -4.13
C GLY A 135 1.40 3.15 -5.06
N ASN A 136 0.14 3.47 -4.87
CA ASN A 136 -0.55 4.47 -5.66
C ASN A 136 -0.64 5.79 -4.89
N THR A 137 -0.35 6.90 -5.56
CA THR A 137 -0.47 8.26 -5.02
C THR A 137 -1.70 9.02 -5.54
N LEU A 138 -2.58 8.33 -6.27
CA LEU A 138 -3.77 8.84 -6.95
C LEU A 138 -3.51 9.93 -8.01
N ASN A 139 -2.24 10.27 -8.26
CA ASN A 139 -1.81 11.07 -9.40
C ASN A 139 -1.86 10.20 -10.65
N GLU A 140 -2.94 10.33 -11.41
CA GLU A 140 -3.10 9.71 -12.74
C GLU A 140 -2.44 10.54 -13.85
N GLU A 141 -1.90 11.73 -13.53
CA GLU A 141 -1.25 12.64 -14.50
C GLU A 141 0.29 12.62 -14.46
N ASP A 142 0.90 11.88 -13.54
CA ASP A 142 2.37 11.74 -13.53
C ASP A 142 2.80 10.57 -14.43
N LEU A 143 2.70 10.80 -15.76
CA LEU A 143 3.55 10.37 -16.90
C LEU A 143 2.76 10.11 -18.20
#